data_AF-A0AAJ1ZJP8-F1
#
_entry.id   AF-A0AAJ1ZJP8-F1
#
_cell.length_a   1.000
_cell.length_b   1.000
_cell.length_c   1.000
_cell.angle_alpha   90.00
_cell.angle_beta   90.00
_cell.angle_gamma   90.00
#
_symmetry.space_group_name_H-M   'P 1'
#
loop_
_entity.id
_entity.type
_entity.pdbx_description
1 polymer ?
#
loop_
_entity_poly.entity_id
_entity_poly.type
_entity_poly.pdbx_seq_one_letter_code
_entity_poly.pdbx_strand_id
1 'polypeptide(L)'
;MTETRQRSLDSIRPRIPGCKDLLRDAKNESLSLHTRYRLALECMYLCCVEVVESEGVPVDEIAHSRLKILDVALPALKLPGKDSVTVDVLLYWSQRSSPFVPAVSVTDVCELAERIYDAMLCRIGFDNG
;
A
#
# COMPACT_ATOMS: atom_id res chain seq x y z
N MET A 1 9.82 -20.73 18.62
CA MET A 1 9.65 -21.30 17.25
C MET A 1 9.14 -20.28 16.23
N THR A 2 9.24 -18.97 16.49
CA THR A 2 8.72 -17.88 15.64
C THR A 2 9.78 -17.27 14.71
N GLU A 3 11.06 -17.32 15.08
CA GLU A 3 12.15 -16.65 14.35
C GLU A 3 12.44 -17.22 12.96
N THR A 4 12.34 -18.54 12.78
CA THR A 4 12.67 -19.20 11.50
C THR A 4 11.62 -18.91 10.43
N ARG A 5 10.35 -18.69 10.83
CA ARG A 5 9.27 -18.31 9.91
C ARG A 5 9.46 -16.86 9.47
N GLN A 6 9.76 -15.95 10.41
CA GLN A 6 9.98 -14.53 10.13
C GLN A 6 11.12 -14.28 9.14
N ARG A 7 12.28 -14.95 9.32
CA ARG A 7 13.43 -14.81 8.40
C ARG A 7 13.18 -15.35 6.99
N SER A 8 12.33 -16.38 6.86
CA SER A 8 11.92 -16.90 5.55
C SER A 8 11.02 -15.89 4.82
N LEU A 9 10.18 -15.17 5.56
CA LEU A 9 9.25 -14.17 5.02
C LEU A 9 9.98 -12.92 4.52
N ASP A 10 10.95 -12.40 5.29
CA ASP A 10 11.79 -11.27 4.89
C ASP A 10 12.63 -11.57 3.64
N SER A 11 12.97 -12.84 3.44
CA SER A 11 13.72 -13.32 2.27
C SER A 11 12.87 -13.52 1.01
N ILE A 12 11.56 -13.78 1.13
CA ILE A 12 10.67 -14.06 -0.01
C ILE A 12 9.90 -12.79 -0.41
N ARG A 13 9.59 -11.90 0.55
CA ARG A 13 8.72 -10.73 0.35
C ARG A 13 9.31 -9.50 1.08
N PRO A 14 10.41 -8.92 0.58
CA PRO A 14 11.19 -7.92 1.30
C PRO A 14 10.43 -6.60 1.58
N ARG A 15 9.30 -6.36 0.90
CA ARG A 15 8.54 -5.10 1.02
C ARG A 15 7.53 -5.12 2.19
N ILE A 16 7.15 -6.29 2.70
CA ILE A 16 6.15 -6.43 3.78
C ILE A 16 6.59 -5.75 5.08
N PRO A 17 7.81 -5.95 5.60
CA PRO A 17 8.27 -5.26 6.81
C PRO A 17 8.25 -3.73 6.65
N GLY A 18 8.65 -3.24 5.47
CA GLY A 18 8.64 -1.81 5.15
C GLY A 18 7.24 -1.20 5.17
N CYS A 19 6.20 -1.94 4.75
CA CYS A 19 4.82 -1.46 4.76
C CYS A 19 4.34 -1.13 6.18
N LYS A 20 4.66 -1.98 7.16
CA LYS A 20 4.24 -1.77 8.56
C LYS A 20 4.91 -0.54 9.19
N ASP A 21 6.19 -0.32 8.90
CA ASP A 21 6.91 0.86 9.34
C ASP A 21 6.35 2.14 8.71
N LEU A 22 6.06 2.11 7.40
CA LEU A 22 5.42 3.23 6.69
C LEU A 22 4.04 3.57 7.27
N LEU A 23 3.22 2.57 7.58
CA LEU A 23 1.91 2.76 8.22
C LEU A 23 2.02 3.36 9.62
N ARG A 24 2.98 2.88 10.43
CA ARG A 24 3.26 3.45 11.76
C ARG A 24 3.63 4.92 11.64
N ASP A 25 4.55 5.23 10.73
CA ASP A 25 5.05 6.59 10.56
C ASP A 25 3.96 7.50 9.95
N ALA A 26 3.11 7.00 9.05
CA ALA A 26 1.95 7.74 8.53
C ALA A 26 0.94 8.11 9.64
N LYS A 27 0.81 7.27 10.68
CA LYS A 27 -0.04 7.53 11.85
C LYS A 27 0.63 8.49 12.86
N ASN A 28 1.92 8.81 12.73
CA ASN A 28 2.63 9.68 13.66
C ASN A 28 2.25 11.17 13.49
N GLU A 29 1.58 11.72 14.50
CA GLU A 29 1.08 13.11 14.49
C GLU A 29 2.19 14.18 14.59
N SER A 30 3.41 13.79 14.96
CA SER A 30 4.56 14.71 14.94
C SER A 30 5.07 15.02 13.53
N LEU A 31 4.65 14.25 12.52
CA LEU A 31 4.99 14.48 11.12
C LEU A 31 3.98 15.41 10.44
N SER A 32 4.45 16.12 9.41
CA SER A 32 3.57 16.96 8.58
C SER A 32 2.49 16.14 7.88
N LEU A 33 1.31 16.72 7.67
CA LEU A 33 0.22 16.05 6.94
C LEU A 33 0.70 15.54 5.57
N HIS A 34 1.46 16.35 4.84
CA HIS A 34 1.99 15.97 3.53
C HIS A 34 2.87 14.71 3.63
N THR A 35 3.79 14.65 4.60
CA THR A 35 4.63 13.47 4.85
C THR A 35 3.77 12.25 5.16
N ARG A 36 2.78 12.40 6.03
CA ARG A 36 1.87 11.31 6.42
C ARG A 36 1.09 10.74 5.24
N TYR A 37 0.53 11.60 4.37
CA TYR A 37 -0.13 11.14 3.13
C TYR A 37 0.84 10.39 2.20
N ARG A 38 2.08 10.86 2.05
CA ARG A 38 3.07 10.18 1.22
C ARG A 38 3.43 8.80 1.76
N LEU A 39 3.63 8.68 3.07
CA LEU A 39 3.95 7.41 3.71
C LEU A 39 2.80 6.41 3.57
N ALA A 40 1.56 6.85 3.79
CA ALA A 40 0.39 5.99 3.61
C ALA A 40 0.23 5.54 2.15
N LEU A 41 0.37 6.45 1.18
CA LEU A 41 0.29 6.11 -0.24
C LEU A 41 1.43 5.18 -0.68
N GLU A 42 2.64 5.40 -0.19
CA GLU A 42 3.78 4.53 -0.49
C GLU A 42 3.55 3.11 0.09
N CYS A 43 2.99 3.01 1.30
CA CYS A 43 2.56 1.73 1.85
C CYS A 43 1.53 1.03 0.96
N MET A 44 0.47 1.73 0.53
CA MET A 44 -0.54 1.18 -0.38
C MET A 44 0.09 0.67 -1.68
N TYR A 45 1.00 1.46 -2.26
CA TYR A 45 1.69 1.11 -3.50
C TYR A 45 2.53 -0.16 -3.35
N LEU A 46 3.34 -0.26 -2.29
CA LEU A 46 4.14 -1.46 -2.02
C LEU A 46 3.27 -2.70 -1.80
N CYS A 47 2.13 -2.56 -1.11
CA CYS A 47 1.15 -3.65 -0.99
C CYS A 47 0.63 -4.10 -2.36
N CYS A 48 0.29 -3.15 -3.23
CA CYS A 48 -0.19 -3.46 -4.58
C CYS A 48 0.88 -4.15 -5.44
N VAL A 49 2.15 -3.74 -5.32
CA VAL A 49 3.29 -4.40 -5.97
C VAL A 49 3.38 -5.87 -5.57
N GLU A 50 3.27 -6.17 -4.27
CA GLU A 50 3.33 -7.56 -3.78
C GLU A 50 2.16 -8.41 -4.31
N VAL A 51 0.96 -7.83 -4.38
CA VAL A 51 -0.21 -8.49 -4.97
C VAL A 51 0.05 -8.80 -6.44
N VAL A 52 0.51 -7.84 -7.23
CA VAL A 52 0.81 -8.04 -8.66
C VAL A 52 1.84 -9.15 -8.88
N GLU A 53 2.93 -9.15 -8.11
CA GLU A 53 3.92 -10.23 -8.19
C GLU A 53 3.34 -11.59 -7.79
N SER A 54 2.38 -11.61 -6.85
CA SER A 54 1.69 -12.85 -6.47
C SER A 54 0.73 -13.38 -7.54
N GLU A 55 0.21 -12.50 -8.41
CA GLU A 55 -0.57 -12.89 -9.60
C GLU A 55 0.32 -13.39 -10.75
N GLY A 56 1.64 -13.44 -10.55
CA GLY A 56 2.60 -13.92 -11.55
C GLY A 56 2.94 -12.91 -12.63
N VAL A 57 2.61 -11.63 -12.42
CA VAL A 57 2.98 -10.52 -13.32
C VAL A 57 4.27 -9.88 -12.78
N PRO A 58 5.40 -9.98 -13.50
CA PRO A 58 6.63 -9.32 -13.08
C PRO A 58 6.46 -7.80 -13.12
N VAL A 59 6.84 -7.13 -12.04
CA VAL A 59 6.75 -5.66 -11.94
C VAL A 59 7.61 -4.96 -12.98
N ASP A 60 8.72 -5.59 -13.41
CA ASP A 60 9.59 -5.10 -14.48
C ASP A 60 8.89 -5.08 -15.86
N GLU A 61 7.89 -5.95 -16.08
CA GLU A 61 7.08 -5.97 -17.31
C GLU A 61 6.01 -4.87 -17.31
N ILE A 62 5.56 -4.46 -16.13
CA ILE A 62 4.67 -3.31 -15.96
C ILE A 62 5.54 -2.07 -15.91
N ALA A 63 5.91 -1.53 -17.07
CA ALA A 63 6.68 -0.28 -17.21
C ALA A 63 6.24 0.82 -16.23
N HIS A 64 6.86 0.85 -15.03
CA HIS A 64 6.82 1.74 -13.84
C HIS A 64 5.62 2.68 -13.60
N SER A 65 4.50 2.48 -14.29
CA SER A 65 3.32 3.30 -14.17
C SER A 65 2.57 2.82 -12.95
N ARG A 66 2.64 3.61 -11.87
CA ARG A 66 1.88 3.40 -10.64
C ARG A 66 0.40 3.08 -10.94
N LEU A 67 -0.16 3.66 -12.00
CA LEU A 67 -1.52 3.39 -12.47
C LEU A 67 -1.73 1.92 -12.87
N LYS A 68 -0.85 1.34 -13.68
CA LYS A 68 -0.99 -0.05 -14.15
C LYS A 68 -0.90 -1.07 -13.01
N ILE A 69 -0.05 -0.79 -12.01
CA ILE A 69 0.06 -1.64 -10.82
C ILE A 69 -1.27 -1.62 -10.04
N LEU A 70 -1.88 -0.44 -9.88
CA LEU A 70 -3.18 -0.31 -9.23
C LEU A 70 -4.32 -0.96 -10.04
N ASP A 71 -4.32 -0.82 -11.36
CA ASP A 71 -5.32 -1.45 -12.25
C ASP A 71 -5.37 -2.96 -12.10
N VAL A 72 -4.22 -3.60 -11.81
CA VAL A 72 -4.14 -5.05 -11.55
C VAL A 72 -4.41 -5.38 -10.09
N ALA A 73 -3.84 -4.62 -9.15
CA ALA A 73 -3.91 -4.94 -7.73
C ALA A 73 -5.27 -4.66 -7.09
N LEU A 74 -5.90 -3.52 -7.39
CA LEU A 74 -7.15 -3.11 -6.74
C LEU A 74 -8.30 -4.12 -6.98
N PRO A 75 -8.50 -4.66 -8.21
CA PRO A 75 -9.46 -5.73 -8.43
C PRO A 75 -9.12 -7.01 -7.67
N ALA A 76 -7.84 -7.37 -7.60
CA ALA A 76 -7.39 -8.58 -6.89
C ALA A 76 -7.60 -8.48 -5.37
N LEU A 77 -7.48 -7.26 -4.81
CA LEU A 77 -7.74 -6.96 -3.40
C LEU A 77 -9.23 -6.91 -3.03
N LYS A 78 -10.14 -6.90 -4.01
CA LYS A 78 -11.61 -6.84 -3.80
C LYS A 78 -12.04 -5.69 -2.87
N LEU A 79 -11.40 -4.54 -3.00
CA LEU A 79 -11.69 -3.37 -2.16
C LEU A 79 -13.09 -2.80 -2.46
N PRO A 80 -13.75 -2.15 -1.47
CA PRO A 80 -14.95 -1.36 -1.73
C PRO A 80 -14.71 -0.29 -2.80
N GLY A 81 -15.71 0.00 -3.64
CA GLY A 81 -15.57 1.01 -4.71
C GLY A 81 -15.12 2.40 -4.22
N LYS A 82 -15.56 2.82 -3.02
CA LYS A 82 -15.12 4.06 -2.37
C LYS A 82 -13.62 4.10 -2.05
N ASP A 83 -13.04 2.93 -1.77
CA ASP A 83 -11.63 2.78 -1.40
C ASP A 83 -10.77 2.91 -2.65
N SER A 84 -11.19 2.30 -3.77
CA SER A 84 -10.53 2.50 -5.09
C SER A 84 -10.49 3.97 -5.50
N VAL A 85 -11.63 4.68 -5.40
CA VAL A 85 -11.70 6.12 -5.75
C VAL A 85 -10.76 6.95 -4.88
N THR A 86 -10.62 6.60 -3.59
CA THR A 86 -9.71 7.29 -2.68
C THR A 86 -8.25 7.10 -3.09
N VAL A 87 -7.87 5.87 -3.49
CA VAL A 87 -6.52 5.60 -4.01
C VAL A 87 -6.23 6.42 -5.27
N ASP A 88 -7.18 6.52 -6.20
CA ASP A 88 -7.02 7.32 -7.43
C ASP A 88 -6.80 8.80 -7.13
N VAL A 89 -7.59 9.37 -6.19
CA VAL A 89 -7.43 10.76 -5.74
C VAL A 89 -6.04 10.99 -5.14
N LEU A 90 -5.56 10.05 -4.32
CA LEU A 90 -4.22 10.15 -3.71
C LEU A 90 -3.11 10.03 -4.74
N LEU A 91 -3.24 9.11 -5.70
CA LEU A 91 -2.25 8.95 -6.75
C LEU A 91 -2.20 10.20 -7.63
N TYR A 92 -3.36 10.71 -8.05
CA TYR A 92 -3.47 11.95 -8.81
C TYR A 92 -2.83 13.12 -8.06
N TRP A 93 -3.10 13.25 -6.76
CA TRP A 93 -2.47 14.25 -5.90
C TRP A 93 -0.94 14.08 -5.90
N SER A 94 -0.44 12.85 -5.73
CA SER A 94 1.00 12.57 -5.59
C SER A 94 1.83 12.86 -6.85
N GLN A 95 1.19 12.82 -8.02
CA GLN A 95 1.80 13.14 -9.31
C GLN A 95 1.93 14.64 -9.52
N ARG A 96 1.16 15.45 -8.78
CA ARG A 96 1.20 16.91 -8.86
C ARG A 96 2.16 17.43 -7.80
N SER A 97 2.99 18.40 -8.16
CA SER A 97 3.78 19.19 -7.19
C SER A 97 2.89 20.20 -6.42
N SER A 98 1.68 19.79 -6.07
CA SER A 98 0.70 20.62 -5.37
C SER A 98 1.14 20.84 -3.92
N PRO A 99 1.15 22.07 -3.41
CA PRO A 99 1.40 22.32 -1.99
C PRO A 99 0.20 21.95 -1.11
N PHE A 100 -0.98 21.76 -1.71
CA PHE A 100 -2.21 21.42 -1.00
C PHE A 100 -2.35 19.92 -0.79
N VAL A 101 -2.87 19.53 0.38
CA VAL A 101 -3.21 18.14 0.71
C VAL A 101 -4.53 17.72 0.02
N PRO A 102 -4.77 16.40 -0.14
CA PRO A 102 -6.03 15.88 -0.66
C PRO A 102 -7.23 16.32 0.20
N ALA A 103 -8.43 16.33 -0.40
CA ALA A 103 -9.68 16.63 0.30
C ALA A 103 -10.16 15.48 1.21
N VAL A 104 -9.49 14.33 1.18
CA VAL A 104 -9.73 13.17 2.06
C VAL A 104 -8.92 13.37 3.33
N SER A 105 -9.44 12.95 4.49
CA SER A 105 -8.70 13.13 5.76
C SER A 105 -7.52 12.16 5.88
N VAL A 106 -6.47 12.57 6.59
CA VAL A 106 -5.27 11.73 6.77
C VAL A 106 -5.61 10.45 7.56
N THR A 107 -6.59 10.52 8.46
CA THR A 107 -7.10 9.37 9.21
C THR A 107 -7.73 8.36 8.26
N ASP A 108 -8.65 8.79 7.39
CA ASP A 108 -9.29 7.89 6.41
C ASP A 108 -8.25 7.25 5.47
N VAL A 109 -7.21 8.00 5.10
CA VAL A 109 -6.12 7.49 4.25
C VAL A 109 -5.28 6.45 4.99
N CYS A 110 -4.95 6.68 6.26
CA CYS A 110 -4.23 5.71 7.08
C CYS A 110 -5.06 4.43 7.29
N GLU A 111 -6.37 4.56 7.55
CA GLU A 111 -7.27 3.41 7.68
C GLU A 111 -7.41 2.64 6.36
N LEU A 112 -7.45 3.34 5.23
CA LEU A 112 -7.43 2.71 3.92
C LEU A 112 -6.12 1.96 3.67
N ALA A 113 -4.98 2.53 4.05
CA ALA A 113 -3.68 1.87 3.90
C ALA A 113 -3.61 0.58 4.73
N GLU A 114 -4.19 0.60 5.93
CA GLU A 114 -4.31 -0.57 6.80
C GLU A 114 -5.22 -1.64 6.19
N ARG A 115 -6.41 -1.26 5.67
CA ARG A 115 -7.28 -2.19 4.95
C ARG A 115 -6.60 -2.84 3.74
N ILE A 116 -5.84 -2.06 2.98
CA ILE A 116 -5.09 -2.55 1.81
C ILE A 116 -3.96 -3.50 2.25
N TYR A 117 -3.26 -3.16 3.33
CA TYR A 117 -2.22 -4.02 3.91
C TYR A 117 -2.79 -5.36 4.38
N ASP A 118 -3.90 -5.35 5.12
CA ASP A 118 -4.57 -6.56 5.58
C ASP A 118 -5.11 -7.39 4.41
N ALA A 119 -5.75 -6.75 3.44
CA ALA A 119 -6.25 -7.43 2.24
C ALA A 119 -5.10 -8.03 1.40
N MET A 120 -3.96 -7.34 1.32
CA MET A 120 -2.76 -7.85 0.67
C MET A 120 -2.28 -9.11 1.40
N LEU A 121 -2.11 -9.08 2.72
CA LEU A 121 -1.72 -10.25 3.51
C LEU A 121 -2.64 -11.45 3.26
N CYS A 122 -3.97 -11.26 3.36
CA CYS A 122 -4.93 -12.31 3.04
C CYS A 122 -4.77 -12.84 1.61
N ARG A 123 -4.57 -11.96 0.63
CA ARG A 123 -4.46 -12.32 -0.78
C ARG A 123 -3.21 -13.14 -1.07
N ILE A 124 -2.08 -12.80 -0.46
CA ILE A 124 -0.80 -13.51 -0.64
C ILE A 124 -0.65 -14.73 0.28
N GLY A 125 -1.70 -15.10 1.03
CA GLY A 125 -1.75 -16.32 1.85
C GLY A 125 -1.20 -16.17 3.27
N PHE A 126 -1.15 -14.94 3.80
CA PHE A 126 -0.79 -14.63 5.17
C PHE A 126 -2.07 -14.42 5.98
N ASP A 127 -2.66 -15.50 6.48
CA ASP A 127 -3.66 -15.41 7.54
C ASP A 127 -2.95 -15.08 8.86
N ASN A 128 -3.22 -13.88 9.40
CA ASN A 128 -3.04 -13.62 10.82
C ASN A 128 -4.22 -14.29 11.54
N GLY A 129 -4.05 -15.58 11.86
CA GLY A 129 -4.89 -16.25 12.85
C GLY A 129 -4.75 -15.63 14.23
#